data_AF-A0A8H4N2I0-F1
#
_entry.id   AF-A0A8H4N2I0-F1
#
_cell.length_a   1.000
_cell.length_b   1.000
_cell.length_c   1.000
_cell.angle_alpha   90.00
_cell.angle_beta   90.00
_cell.angle_gamma   90.00
#
_symmetry.space_group_name_H-M   'P 1'
#
loop_
_entity.id
_entity.type
_entity.pdbx_description
1 polymer ?
#
loop_
_entity_poly.entity_id
_entity_poly.type
_entity_poly.pdbx_seq_one_letter_code
_entity_poly.pdbx_strand_id
1 'polypeptide(L)' 'MSVEDVEKAELNGQKLQGTSTAYEVHSFLKSQGSVEDFPLFTAVYNILEGKMKAEDIPDLIEPKN' A
#
# COMPACT_ATOMS: atom_id res chain seq x y z
N MET A 1 11.27 3.03 -9.97
CA MET A 1 11.69 3.93 -8.87
C MET A 1 10.94 3.47 -7.64
N SER A 2 11.61 3.28 -6.51
CA SER A 2 10.91 3.03 -5.26
C SER A 2 10.20 4.29 -4.78
N VAL A 3 9.33 4.16 -3.79
CA VAL A 3 8.72 5.31 -3.13
C VAL A 3 9.79 6.18 -2.46
N GLU A 4 10.82 5.59 -1.85
CA GLU A 4 11.90 6.37 -1.24
C GLU A 4 12.71 7.17 -2.28
N ASP A 5 12.85 6.64 -3.50
CA ASP A 5 13.51 7.36 -4.60
C ASP A 5 12.71 8.60 -5.01
N VAL A 6 11.37 8.48 -5.08
CA VAL A 6 10.46 9.59 -5.40
C VAL A 6 10.46 10.63 -4.28
N GLU A 7 10.43 10.21 -3.01
CA GLU A 7 10.50 11.12 -1.87
C GLU A 7 11.77 11.98 -1.90
N LYS A 8 12.93 11.35 -2.17
CA LYS A 8 14.20 12.06 -2.24
C LYS A 8 14.28 13.01 -3.42
N ALA A 9 13.73 12.62 -4.58
CA ALA A 9 13.80 13.41 -5.80
C ALA A 9 12.83 14.60 -5.79
N GLU A 10 11.60 14.39 -5.31
CA GLU A 10 10.50 15.33 -5.56
C GLU A 10 10.09 16.15 -4.33
N LEU A 11 10.40 15.69 -3.11
CA LEU A 11 9.78 16.25 -1.90
C LEU A 11 10.67 17.15 -1.06
N ASN A 12 11.89 17.47 -1.50
CA ASN A 12 12.78 18.46 -0.84
C ASN A 12 12.90 18.27 0.69
N GLY A 13 12.90 17.02 1.17
CA GLY A 13 12.99 16.68 2.60
C GLY A 13 11.65 16.53 3.33
N GLN A 14 10.51 16.68 2.66
CA GLN A 14 9.20 16.28 3.18
C GLN A 14 9.03 14.76 3.07
N LYS A 15 8.43 14.14 4.09
CA LYS A 15 8.11 12.71 4.10
C LYS A 15 6.67 12.47 3.65
N LEU A 16 6.42 11.47 2.81
CA LEU A 16 5.10 10.87 2.65
C LEU A 16 4.73 10.16 3.94
N GLN A 17 3.74 10.69 4.64
CA GLN A 17 3.17 10.00 5.80
C GLN A 17 2.28 8.83 5.36
N GLY A 18 1.66 8.90 4.18
CA GLY A 18 0.74 7.87 3.70
C GLY A 18 1.41 6.50 3.51
N THR A 19 2.70 6.47 3.19
CA THR A 19 3.46 5.24 2.92
C THR A 19 3.77 4.51 4.21
N SER A 20 4.30 5.21 5.22
CA SER A 20 4.50 4.65 6.56
C SER A 20 3.18 4.18 7.19
N THR A 21 2.10 4.95 7.04
CA THR A 21 0.79 4.56 7.57
C THR A 21 0.27 3.28 6.92
N ALA A 22 0.46 3.09 5.61
CA ALA A 22 0.05 1.86 4.93
C ALA A 22 0.76 0.61 5.48
N TYR A 23 2.05 0.72 5.80
CA TYR A 23 2.82 -0.34 6.46
C TYR A 23 2.29 -0.67 7.86
N GLU A 24 2.01 0.36 8.66
CA GLU A 24 1.46 0.21 10.02
C GLU A 24 0.08 -0.44 10.01
N VAL A 25 -0.81 0.03 9.13
CA VAL A 25 -2.18 -0.52 8.98
C VAL A 25 -2.11 -1.98 8.52
N HIS A 26 -1.30 -2.31 7.53
CA HIS A 26 -1.19 -3.69 7.07
C HIS A 26 -0.62 -4.62 8.15
N SER A 27 0.40 -4.18 8.90
CA SER A 27 0.95 -4.92 10.04
C SER A 27 -0.11 -5.16 11.13
N PHE A 28 -0.89 -4.13 11.46
CA PHE A 28 -2.01 -4.23 12.39
C PHE A 28 -3.05 -5.24 11.92
N LEU A 29 -3.55 -5.14 10.69
CA LEU A 29 -4.55 -6.05 10.13
C LEU A 29 -4.05 -7.50 10.08
N LYS A 30 -2.77 -7.71 9.75
CA LYS A 30 -2.12 -9.02 9.78
C LYS A 30 -2.12 -9.62 11.19
N SER A 31 -1.87 -8.80 12.22
CA SER A 31 -1.94 -9.25 13.61
C SER A 31 -3.34 -9.66 14.05
N GLN A 32 -4.38 -9.09 13.43
CA GLN A 32 -5.79 -9.40 13.71
C GLN A 32 -6.34 -10.53 12.84
N GLY A 33 -5.60 -10.96 11.81
CA GLY A 33 -6.08 -11.93 10.82
C GLY A 33 -7.14 -11.38 9.85
N SER A 34 -7.29 -10.04 9.76
CA SER A 34 -8.36 -9.37 9.00
C SER A 34 -7.91 -8.79 7.67
N VAL A 35 -6.74 -9.17 7.15
CA VAL A 35 -6.19 -8.61 5.89
C VAL A 35 -7.14 -8.76 4.70
N GLU A 36 -7.87 -9.88 4.66
CA GLU A 36 -8.84 -10.19 3.59
C GLU A 36 -10.10 -9.32 3.66
N ASP A 37 -10.44 -8.79 4.83
CA ASP A 37 -11.61 -7.92 5.02
C ASP A 37 -11.36 -6.49 4.50
N PHE A 38 -10.09 -6.13 4.27
CA PHE A 38 -9.67 -4.79 3.85
C PHE A 38 -8.81 -4.84 2.57
N PRO A 39 -9.38 -5.28 1.44
CA PRO A 39 -8.63 -5.53 0.21
C PRO A 39 -7.93 -4.29 -0.34
N LEU A 40 -8.49 -3.09 -0.16
CA LEU A 40 -7.87 -1.85 -0.60
C LEU A 40 -6.59 -1.52 0.18
N PHE A 41 -6.57 -1.70 1.51
CA PHE A 41 -5.35 -1.48 2.30
C PHE A 41 -4.26 -2.48 1.94
N THR A 42 -4.66 -3.73 1.70
CA THR A 42 -3.77 -4.79 1.24
C THR A 42 -3.21 -4.51 -0.16
N ALA A 43 -4.03 -4.00 -1.08
CA ALA A 43 -3.62 -3.60 -2.42
C ALA A 43 -2.60 -2.45 -2.37
N VAL A 44 -2.86 -1.39 -1.60
CA VAL A 44 -1.93 -0.26 -1.42
C VAL A 44 -0.59 -0.74 -0.85
N TYR A 45 -0.59 -1.56 0.19
CA TYR A 45 0.63 -2.16 0.74
C TYR A 45 1.41 -2.95 -0.32
N ASN A 46 0.73 -3.80 -1.10
CA ASN A 46 1.38 -4.61 -2.13
C ASN A 46 1.97 -3.77 -3.28
N ILE A 47 1.37 -2.63 -3.60
CA ILE A 47 1.91 -1.68 -4.58
C ILE A 47 3.18 -1.02 -4.05
N LEU A 48 3.19 -0.59 -2.79
CA LEU A 48 4.37 -0.02 -2.14
C LEU A 48 5.54 -1.03 -2.09
N GLU A 49 5.22 -2.31 -1.88
CA GLU A 49 6.19 -3.42 -1.90
C GLU A 49 6.63 -3.83 -3.32
N GLY A 50 6.08 -3.23 -4.37
CA GLY A 50 6.37 -3.57 -5.76
C GLY A 50 5.85 -4.95 -6.20
N LYS A 51 4.90 -5.53 -5.46
CA LYS A 51 4.29 -6.84 -5.75
C LYS A 51 3.13 -6.75 -6.74
N MET A 52 2.44 -5.59 -6.77
CA MET A 52 1.33 -5.27 -7.66
C MET A 52 1.53 -3.87 -8.26
N LYS A 53 0.78 -3.54 -9.31
CA LYS A 53 0.75 -2.19 -9.86
C LYS A 53 -0.55 -1.47 -9.51
N ALA A 54 -0.55 -0.15 -9.60
CA ALA A 54 -1.72 0.67 -9.29
C ALA A 54 -2.88 0.41 -10.25
N GLU A 55 -2.59 0.02 -11.49
CA GLU A 55 -3.60 -0.32 -12.49
C GLU A 55 -4.38 -1.59 -12.12
N ASP A 56 -3.81 -2.45 -11.26
CA ASP A 56 -4.42 -3.71 -10.83
C ASP A 56 -5.44 -3.49 -9.70
N ILE A 57 -5.56 -2.28 -9.13
CA ILE A 57 -6.44 -1.98 -7.99
C ILE A 57 -7.91 -2.41 -8.24
N PRO A 58 -8.56 -2.11 -9.38
CA PRO A 58 -9.93 -2.52 -9.63
C PRO A 58 -10.11 -4.03 -9.46
N ASP A 59 -9.25 -4.84 -10.08
CA ASP A 59 -9.30 -6.30 -10.01
C ASP A 59 -9.00 -6.84 -8.60
N LEU A 60 -8.22 -6.10 -7.80
CA LEU A 60 -7.84 -6.48 -6.44
C LEU A 60 -8.91 -6.21 -5.39
N ILE A 61 -9.83 -5.26 -5.63
CA ILE A 61 -10.83 -4.84 -4.65
C ILE A 61 -12.26 -5.25 -5.02
N GLU A 62 -12.48 -5.63 -6.28
CA GLU A 62 -13.79 -6.10 -6.72
C GLU A 62 -14.16 -7.42 -6.04
N PRO A 63 -15.41 -7.56 -5.56
CA PRO A 63 -15.90 -8.83 -5.05
C PRO A 63 -15.81 -9.90 -6.15
N LYS A 64 -15.14 -11.01 -5.87
CA LYS A 64 -15.17 -12.17 -6.76
C LYS A 64 -16.58 -12.76 -6.75
N ASN A 65 -17.35 -12.44 -7.78
CA ASN A 65 -18.65 -13.07 -8.06
C ASN A 65 -18.48 -14.53 -8.47
#